data_AF-A0A9D6H738-F1
#
_entry.id   AF-A0A9D6H738-F1
#
_cell.length_a   1.000
_cell.length_b   1.000
_cell.length_c   1.000
_cell.angle_alpha   90.00
_cell.angle_beta   90.00
_cell.angle_gamma   90.00
#
_symmetry.space_group_name_H-M   'P 1'
#
loop_
_entity.id
_entity.type
_entity.pdbx_description
1 polymer ?
#
loop_
_entity_poly.entity_id
_entity_poly.type
_entity_poly.pdbx_seq_one_letter_code
_entity_poly.pdbx_strand_id
1 'polypeptide(L)'
;MPSRRAFTRLSALALPIACTAFLGGCDGPTGGYPPPPPPYEAPASALELAKTPKFRPLIAALQAQRAAARELAAFNAEVAGRMDEVQQERYQQLFGKVLEASRAVGAAVKAAGLSADELAAWSAVSALDDAKLSELAK
;
A
#
# COMPACT_ATOMS: atom_id res chain seq x y z
N MET A 1 5.28 65.16 -18.42
CA MET A 1 4.04 65.96 -18.62
C MET A 1 3.27 65.34 -19.78
N PRO A 2 1.93 65.20 -19.80
CA PRO A 2 0.85 65.53 -18.83
C PRO A 2 0.39 64.28 -18.04
N SER A 3 -0.18 64.29 -16.82
CA SER A 3 -1.23 65.06 -16.12
C SER A 3 -2.68 64.56 -16.30
N ARG A 4 -3.05 63.66 -15.36
CA ARG A 4 -4.34 63.32 -14.69
C ARG A 4 -5.67 63.92 -15.16
N ARG A 5 -6.71 63.06 -15.15
CA ARG A 5 -7.99 63.06 -14.35
C ARG A 5 -9.03 62.22 -15.12
N ALA A 6 -9.96 61.46 -14.55
CA ALA A 6 -10.36 61.12 -13.20
C ALA A 6 -11.25 59.87 -13.31
N PHE A 7 -11.23 58.97 -12.33
CA PHE A 7 -12.42 58.17 -12.03
C PHE A 7 -12.51 57.97 -10.52
N THR A 8 -13.62 58.46 -10.00
CA THR A 8 -14.00 58.49 -8.59
C THR A 8 -14.90 57.29 -8.34
N ARG A 9 -14.58 56.45 -7.34
CA ARG A 9 -15.38 56.26 -6.12
C ARG A 9 -14.88 55.01 -5.38
N LEU A 10 -14.44 55.25 -4.16
CA LEU A 10 -14.30 54.25 -3.12
C LEU A 10 -15.63 53.52 -2.92
N SER A 11 -15.58 52.21 -2.79
CA SER A 11 -16.52 51.48 -1.94
C SER A 11 -15.76 50.45 -1.13
N ALA A 12 -16.08 50.46 0.14
CA ALA A 12 -15.33 49.97 1.27
C ALA A 12 -15.06 48.46 1.23
N LEU A 13 -13.97 48.10 1.90
CA LEU A 13 -13.68 46.76 2.38
C LEU A 13 -14.88 46.19 3.14
N ALA A 14 -15.33 45.01 2.74
CA ALA A 14 -16.02 44.08 3.62
C ALA A 14 -15.17 42.80 3.66
N LEU A 15 -14.30 42.69 4.66
CA LEU A 15 -13.66 41.43 5.01
C LEU A 15 -14.75 40.45 5.49
N PRO A 16 -14.83 39.22 4.96
CA PRO A 16 -15.64 38.19 5.59
C PRO A 16 -14.94 37.71 6.87
N ILE A 17 -15.30 38.32 8.00
CA ILE A 17 -15.08 37.74 9.32
C ILE A 17 -16.18 36.68 9.48
N ALA A 18 -15.90 35.47 9.02
CA ALA A 18 -16.70 34.29 9.29
C ALA A 18 -15.80 33.03 9.35
N CYS A 19 -14.72 33.12 10.13
CA CYS A 19 -13.88 31.97 10.52
C CYS A 19 -14.06 31.63 12.01
N THR A 20 -15.29 31.62 12.51
CA THR A 20 -15.60 31.21 13.88
C THR A 20 -16.86 30.35 13.91
N ALA A 21 -16.82 29.18 13.26
CA ALA A 21 -17.85 28.15 13.41
C ALA A 21 -17.36 26.73 13.03
N PHE A 22 -16.13 26.36 13.39
CA PHE A 22 -15.66 24.95 13.27
C PHE A 22 -14.87 24.50 14.50
N LEU A 23 -15.38 24.83 15.70
CA LEU A 23 -14.90 24.31 16.98
C LEU A 23 -16.04 23.72 17.82
N GLY A 24 -16.99 23.05 17.17
CA GLY A 24 -18.06 22.32 17.85
C GLY A 24 -18.31 21.00 17.14
N GLY A 25 -17.91 19.88 17.76
CA GLY A 25 -18.25 18.54 17.25
C GLY A 25 -17.20 17.44 17.43
N CYS A 26 -16.30 17.52 18.41
CA CYS A 26 -15.52 16.34 18.85
C CYS A 26 -16.30 15.58 19.94
N ASP A 27 -17.53 15.14 19.66
CA ASP A 27 -18.35 14.38 20.62
C ASP A 27 -19.08 13.21 19.93
N GLY A 28 -18.30 12.40 19.21
CA GLY A 28 -18.70 11.04 18.84
C GLY A 28 -17.94 10.03 19.73
N PRO A 29 -18.46 8.81 19.97
CA PRO A 29 -17.83 7.80 20.82
C PRO A 29 -16.42 7.36 20.37
N THR A 30 -15.97 7.82 19.20
CA THR A 30 -14.63 7.62 18.63
C THR A 30 -13.74 8.86 18.67
N GLY A 31 -14.07 9.90 19.44
CA GLY A 31 -13.15 11.02 19.72
C GLY A 31 -12.72 11.82 18.49
N GLY A 32 -13.58 11.98 17.48
CA GLY A 32 -13.31 12.80 16.30
C GLY A 32 -12.39 12.15 15.25
N TYR A 33 -12.05 10.87 15.39
CA TYR A 33 -11.38 10.16 14.30
C TYR A 33 -12.35 10.00 13.11
N PRO A 34 -11.89 10.32 11.88
CA PRO A 34 -12.68 10.01 10.69
C PRO A 34 -12.96 8.51 10.64
N PRO A 35 -14.12 8.08 10.10
CA PRO A 35 -14.39 6.66 9.94
C PRO A 35 -13.23 6.01 9.16
N PRO A 36 -12.89 4.74 9.47
CA PRO A 36 -11.85 4.03 8.75
C PRO A 36 -12.16 4.06 7.25
N PRO A 37 -11.15 4.25 6.38
CA PRO A 37 -11.37 4.23 4.94
C PRO A 37 -11.95 2.88 4.51
N PRO A 38 -12.72 2.84 3.41
CA PRO A 38 -13.20 1.57 2.88
C PRO A 38 -12.02 0.63 2.55
N PRO A 39 -12.23 -0.70 2.60
CA PRO A 39 -11.23 -1.65 2.15
C PRO A 39 -10.76 -1.33 0.73
N TYR A 40 -9.47 -1.51 0.47
CA TYR A 40 -8.92 -1.32 -0.87
C TYR A 40 -9.49 -2.37 -1.84
N GLU A 41 -10.02 -1.91 -2.97
CA GLU A 41 -10.44 -2.76 -4.08
C GLU A 41 -9.50 -2.55 -5.27
N ALA A 42 -8.90 -3.65 -5.76
CA ALA A 42 -8.05 -3.59 -6.93
C ALA A 42 -8.87 -3.26 -8.20
N PRO A 43 -8.36 -2.41 -9.10
CA PRO A 43 -9.05 -2.09 -10.34
C PRO A 43 -9.35 -3.34 -11.18
N ALA A 44 -10.54 -3.44 -11.76
CA ALA A 44 -10.92 -4.59 -12.59
C ALA A 44 -9.96 -4.80 -13.77
N SER A 45 -9.47 -3.72 -14.39
CA SER A 45 -8.47 -3.78 -15.46
C SER A 45 -7.16 -4.43 -15.02
N ALA A 46 -6.71 -4.17 -13.78
CA ALA A 46 -5.53 -4.79 -13.21
C ALA A 46 -5.75 -6.29 -12.98
N LEU A 47 -6.94 -6.67 -12.49
CA LEU A 47 -7.31 -8.08 -12.29
C LEU A 47 -7.38 -8.85 -13.61
N GLU A 48 -7.91 -8.25 -14.68
CA GLU A 48 -7.93 -8.89 -15.99
C GLU A 48 -6.51 -9.06 -16.57
N LEU A 49 -5.64 -8.04 -16.44
CA LEU A 49 -4.23 -8.15 -16.86
C LEU A 49 -3.49 -9.24 -16.07
N ALA A 50 -3.80 -9.38 -14.79
CA ALA A 50 -3.18 -10.38 -13.91
C ALA A 50 -3.50 -11.83 -14.28
N LYS A 51 -4.56 -12.07 -15.06
CA LYS A 51 -4.90 -13.41 -15.58
C LYS A 51 -4.00 -13.82 -16.76
N THR A 52 -3.23 -12.89 -17.32
CA THR A 52 -2.33 -13.22 -18.42
C THR A 52 -1.22 -14.17 -17.94
N PRO A 53 -0.73 -15.09 -18.81
CA PRO A 53 0.26 -16.10 -18.41
C PRO A 53 1.55 -15.53 -17.81
N LYS A 54 1.89 -14.28 -18.16
CA LYS A 54 3.07 -13.56 -17.69
C LYS A 54 3.05 -13.33 -16.17
N PHE A 55 1.87 -13.21 -15.56
CA PHE A 55 1.72 -12.96 -14.13
C PHE A 55 1.77 -14.23 -13.28
N ARG A 56 1.48 -15.41 -13.84
CA ARG A 56 1.51 -16.69 -13.10
C ARG A 56 2.83 -16.93 -12.37
N PRO A 57 4.02 -16.84 -13.00
CA PRO A 57 5.28 -17.02 -12.28
C PRO A 57 5.55 -15.92 -11.24
N LEU A 58 5.05 -14.70 -11.47
CA LEU A 58 5.18 -13.60 -10.50
C LEU A 58 4.34 -13.87 -9.25
N ILE A 59 3.08 -14.28 -9.44
CA ILE A 59 2.15 -14.63 -8.37
C ILE A 59 2.69 -15.81 -7.56
N ALA A 60 3.21 -16.85 -8.23
CA ALA A 60 3.82 -17.99 -7.54
C ALA A 60 5.04 -17.58 -6.70
N ALA A 61 5.92 -16.72 -7.22
CA ALA A 61 7.05 -16.21 -6.47
C ALA A 61 6.61 -15.38 -5.24
N LEU A 62 5.59 -14.54 -5.40
CA LEU A 62 5.02 -13.75 -4.30
C LEU A 62 4.41 -14.64 -3.22
N GLN A 63 3.66 -15.69 -3.61
CA GLN A 63 3.10 -16.65 -2.67
C GLN A 63 4.19 -17.39 -1.90
N ALA A 64 5.28 -17.79 -2.55
CA ALA A 64 6.44 -18.41 -1.89
C ALA A 64 7.10 -17.46 -0.87
N GLN A 65 7.27 -16.19 -1.24
CA GLN A 65 7.79 -15.16 -0.33
C GLN A 65 6.89 -14.97 0.90
N ARG A 66 5.58 -14.89 0.70
CA ARG A 66 4.61 -14.75 1.79
C ARG A 66 4.56 -15.99 2.68
N ALA A 67 4.70 -17.19 2.12
CA ALA A 67 4.80 -18.42 2.89
C ALA A 67 6.03 -18.43 3.80
N ALA A 68 7.21 -18.06 3.27
CA ALA A 68 8.42 -17.93 4.08
C ALA A 68 8.27 -16.85 5.17
N ALA A 69 7.64 -15.73 4.86
CA ALA A 69 7.41 -14.65 5.82
C ALA A 69 6.48 -15.10 6.97
N ARG A 70 5.45 -15.90 6.66
CA ARG A 70 4.58 -16.49 7.68
C ARG A 70 5.32 -17.50 8.55
N GLU A 71 6.19 -18.33 7.98
CA GLU A 71 7.01 -19.28 8.75
C GLU A 71 7.89 -18.52 9.77
N LEU A 72 8.53 -17.43 9.34
CA LEU A 72 9.31 -16.56 10.21
C LEU A 72 8.45 -15.88 11.29
N ALA A 73 7.29 -15.34 10.91
CA ALA A 73 6.39 -14.66 11.83
C ALA A 73 5.82 -15.62 12.90
N ALA A 74 5.45 -16.83 12.50
CA ALA A 74 4.99 -17.88 13.41
C ALA A 74 6.08 -18.25 14.41
N PHE A 75 7.31 -18.48 13.93
CA PHE A 75 8.45 -18.74 14.80
C PHE A 75 8.72 -17.57 15.77
N ASN A 76 8.66 -16.33 15.29
CA ASN A 76 8.86 -15.16 16.14
C ASN A 76 7.76 -15.01 17.21
N ALA A 77 6.52 -15.41 16.90
CA ALA A 77 5.42 -15.45 17.86
C ALA A 77 5.62 -16.56 18.92
N GLU A 78 6.16 -17.72 18.53
CA GLU A 78 6.45 -18.83 19.45
C GLU A 78 7.49 -18.46 20.52
N VAL A 79 8.53 -17.70 20.15
CA VAL A 79 9.64 -17.36 21.05
C VAL A 79 9.38 -16.12 21.93
N ALA A 80 8.27 -15.42 21.73
CA ALA A 80 7.81 -14.28 22.56
C ALA A 80 8.90 -13.23 22.89
N GLY A 81 9.86 -13.01 21.98
CA GLY A 81 10.93 -12.01 22.13
C GLY A 81 12.14 -12.43 22.98
N ARG A 82 12.23 -13.69 23.43
CA ARG A 82 13.46 -14.24 24.05
C ARG A 82 13.90 -15.47 23.27
N MET A 83 15.02 -15.36 22.57
CA MET A 83 15.63 -16.47 21.82
C MET A 83 16.88 -16.97 22.53
N ASP A 84 17.02 -18.28 22.66
CA ASP A 84 18.32 -18.92 22.92
C ASP A 84 19.17 -19.01 21.64
N GLU A 85 20.40 -19.51 21.74
CA GLU A 85 21.33 -19.60 20.59
C GLU A 85 20.77 -20.46 19.45
N VAL A 86 20.13 -21.59 19.76
CA VAL A 86 19.55 -22.50 18.77
C VAL A 86 18.36 -21.84 18.06
N GLN A 87 17.52 -21.14 18.82
CA GLN A 87 16.40 -20.37 18.32
C GLN A 87 16.87 -19.19 17.47
N GLN A 88 17.97 -18.54 17.85
CA GLN A 88 18.56 -17.45 17.09
C GLN A 88 19.13 -17.93 15.75
N GLU A 89 19.81 -19.07 15.70
CA GLU A 89 20.24 -19.69 14.45
C GLU A 89 19.06 -20.02 13.53
N ARG A 90 17.99 -20.61 14.10
CA ARG A 90 16.77 -20.90 13.35
C ARG A 90 16.11 -19.62 12.83
N TYR A 91 16.06 -18.57 13.63
CA TYR A 91 15.56 -17.26 13.20
C TYR A 91 16.33 -16.75 11.98
N GLN A 92 17.66 -16.80 12.02
CA GLN A 92 18.51 -16.34 10.93
C GLN A 92 18.32 -17.18 9.65
N GLN A 93 18.14 -18.50 9.79
CA GLN A 93 17.82 -19.37 8.66
C GLN A 93 16.48 -19.00 8.02
N LEU A 94 15.43 -18.81 8.83
CA LEU A 94 14.11 -18.41 8.35
C LEU A 94 14.14 -17.02 7.70
N PHE A 95 14.84 -16.07 8.30
CA PHE A 95 15.06 -14.75 7.73
C PHE A 95 15.78 -14.83 6.37
N GLY A 96 16.81 -15.69 6.28
CA GLY A 96 17.49 -15.99 5.02
C GLY A 96 16.55 -16.52 3.94
N LYS A 97 15.65 -17.45 4.27
CA LYS A 97 14.61 -17.93 3.33
C LYS A 97 13.71 -16.80 2.83
N VAL A 98 13.27 -15.90 3.72
CA VAL A 98 12.45 -14.73 3.35
C VAL A 98 13.22 -13.82 2.39
N LEU A 99 14.50 -13.57 2.66
CA LEU A 99 15.35 -12.74 1.82
C LEU A 99 15.52 -13.35 0.42
N GLU A 100 15.84 -14.64 0.34
CA GLU A 100 15.98 -15.34 -0.94
C GLU A 100 14.68 -15.36 -1.74
N ALA A 101 13.54 -15.62 -1.09
CA ALA A 101 12.25 -15.56 -1.77
C ALA A 101 11.90 -14.14 -2.23
N SER A 102 12.27 -13.11 -1.47
CA SER A 102 12.07 -11.71 -1.86
C SER A 102 12.95 -11.33 -3.07
N ARG A 103 14.19 -11.83 -3.12
CA ARG A 103 15.08 -11.69 -4.29
C ARG A 103 14.48 -12.39 -5.52
N ALA A 104 13.91 -13.57 -5.34
CA ALA A 104 13.26 -14.31 -6.42
C ALA A 104 12.07 -13.54 -7.01
N VAL A 105 11.24 -12.90 -6.18
CA VAL A 105 10.17 -12.00 -6.65
C VAL A 105 10.74 -10.86 -7.49
N GLY A 106 11.75 -10.15 -6.99
CA GLY A 106 12.38 -9.05 -7.72
C GLY A 106 13.00 -9.49 -9.05
N ALA A 107 13.66 -10.65 -9.07
CA ALA A 107 14.22 -11.24 -10.27
C ALA A 107 13.13 -11.64 -11.28
N ALA A 108 12.01 -12.22 -10.81
CA ALA A 108 10.89 -12.61 -11.66
C ALA A 108 10.22 -11.39 -12.29
N VAL A 109 9.98 -10.32 -11.53
CA VAL A 109 9.41 -9.06 -12.03
C VAL A 109 10.32 -8.44 -13.08
N LYS A 110 11.64 -8.42 -12.84
CA LYS A 110 12.63 -7.92 -13.80
C LYS A 110 12.66 -8.78 -15.08
N ALA A 111 12.66 -10.11 -14.93
CA ALA A 111 12.71 -11.05 -16.04
C ALA A 111 11.43 -11.01 -16.88
N ALA A 112 10.28 -10.73 -16.28
CA ALA A 112 9.03 -10.59 -17.00
C ALA A 112 9.05 -9.42 -17.99
N GLY A 113 9.84 -8.36 -17.76
CA GLY A 113 9.86 -7.21 -18.67
C GLY A 113 8.48 -6.57 -18.79
N LEU A 114 7.88 -6.23 -17.66
CA LEU A 114 6.53 -5.66 -17.59
C LEU A 114 6.51 -4.25 -18.23
N SER A 115 5.46 -3.97 -19.00
CA SER A 115 5.13 -2.62 -19.46
C SER A 115 4.70 -1.73 -18.28
N ALA A 116 4.51 -0.43 -18.51
CA ALA A 116 4.02 0.49 -17.48
C ALA A 116 2.65 0.07 -16.91
N ASP A 117 1.72 -0.32 -17.79
CA ASP A 117 0.38 -0.77 -17.38
C ASP A 117 0.44 -2.11 -16.63
N GLU A 118 1.31 -3.01 -17.06
CA GLU A 118 1.54 -4.29 -16.38
C GLU A 118 2.20 -4.10 -15.01
N LEU A 119 3.09 -3.11 -14.84
CA LEU A 119 3.66 -2.75 -13.54
C LEU A 119 2.61 -2.16 -12.61
N ALA A 120 1.70 -1.32 -13.13
CA ALA A 120 0.57 -0.82 -12.36
C ALA A 120 -0.36 -1.96 -11.91
N ALA A 121 -0.63 -2.91 -12.82
CA ALA A 121 -1.39 -4.11 -12.50
C ALA A 121 -0.67 -4.99 -11.46
N TRP A 122 0.64 -5.19 -11.60
CA TRP A 122 1.45 -5.92 -10.61
C TRP A 122 1.40 -5.28 -9.23
N SER A 123 1.52 -3.95 -9.15
CA SER A 123 1.39 -3.21 -7.91
C SER A 123 0.05 -3.49 -7.22
N ALA A 124 -1.07 -3.38 -7.95
CA ALA A 124 -2.40 -3.65 -7.42
C ALA A 124 -2.59 -5.12 -6.99
N VAL A 125 -2.12 -6.07 -7.81
CA VAL A 125 -2.26 -7.51 -7.56
C VAL A 125 -1.40 -7.96 -6.39
N SER A 126 -0.19 -7.42 -6.26
CA SER A 126 0.74 -7.77 -5.18
C SER A 126 0.24 -7.37 -3.78
N ALA A 127 -0.78 -6.50 -3.71
CA ALA A 127 -1.45 -6.08 -2.48
C ALA A 127 -2.64 -6.96 -2.10
N LEU A 128 -3.11 -7.84 -2.99
CA LEU A 128 -4.23 -8.75 -2.74
C LEU A 128 -3.86 -9.82 -1.70
N ASP A 129 -4.85 -10.42 -1.06
CA ASP A 129 -4.63 -11.58 -0.19
C ASP A 129 -4.26 -12.86 -0.96
N ASP A 130 -3.80 -13.88 -0.23
CA ASP A 130 -3.35 -15.15 -0.83
C ASP A 130 -4.47 -15.94 -1.50
N ALA A 131 -5.72 -15.79 -1.04
CA ALA A 131 -6.87 -16.48 -1.65
C ALA A 131 -7.11 -15.92 -3.04
N LYS A 132 -7.15 -14.59 -3.17
CA LYS A 132 -7.31 -13.91 -4.45
C LYS A 132 -6.14 -14.13 -5.39
N LEU A 133 -4.90 -14.14 -4.88
CA LEU A 133 -3.73 -14.53 -5.67
C LEU A 133 -3.85 -15.97 -6.20
N SER A 134 -4.34 -16.90 -5.39
CA SER A 134 -4.55 -18.30 -5.80
C SER A 134 -5.62 -18.45 -6.87
N GLU A 135 -6.64 -17.57 -6.88
CA GLU A 135 -7.63 -17.53 -7.96
C GLU A 135 -7.01 -17.06 -9.27
N LEU A 136 -6.14 -16.05 -9.24
CA LEU A 136 -5.48 -15.49 -10.41
C LEU A 136 -4.39 -16.39 -11.00
N ALA A 137 -3.79 -17.27 -10.18
CA ALA A 137 -2.74 -18.19 -10.60
C ALA A 137 -3.24 -19.44 -11.34
N LYS A 138 -4.56 -19.67 -11.40
CA LYS A 138 -5.18 -20.80 -12.11
C LYS A 138 -5.15 -20.62 -13.64
#